data_AF-A0A382QJL1-F1
#
_entry.id   AF-A0A382QJL1-F1
#
_cell.length_a   1.000
_cell.length_b   1.000
_cell.length_c   1.000
_cell.angle_alpha   90.00
_cell.angle_beta   90.00
_cell.angle_gamma   90.00
#
_symmetry.space_group_name_H-M   'P 1'
#
loop_
_entity.id
_entity.type
_entity.pdbx_description
1 polymer ?
#
loop_
_entity_poly.entity_id
_entity_poly.type
_entity_poly.pdbx_seq_one_letter_code
_entity_poly.pdbx_strand_id
1 'polypeptide(L)'
;VRIRKLTSTNAFVAVDLDGASGRGVVRLAPKVLQGGAKDLSRSMTYSLACLGRCETGVSAGISAASGESDAALAAFVEEVAGWDEGYRFEPGKGVAPTDLGPLAVEAGDPLPGAVAAGMAVCPGASTAVTDADDPSTLAGLLTGHGVEVLNVDDPLTATADLLFVGGRVGAVDHGNADGLGSKVVVPTVRLAVTTRALAMCSRRGIVVLPDFVGLG
;
A
#
# COMPACT_ATOMS: atom_id res chain seq x y z
N VAL A 1 15.43 8.50 3.39
CA VAL A 1 14.86 8.77 2.06
C VAL A 1 15.59 9.85 1.26
N ARG A 2 16.39 9.41 0.28
CA ARG A 2 16.97 10.23 -0.79
C ARG A 2 16.03 10.26 -1.99
N ILE A 3 16.04 11.35 -2.76
CA ILE A 3 15.36 11.43 -4.06
C ILE A 3 16.42 11.42 -5.16
N ARG A 4 16.36 10.44 -6.05
CA ARG A 4 17.15 10.41 -7.29
C ARG A 4 16.25 10.83 -8.45
N LYS A 5 16.51 12.00 -9.02
CA LYS A 5 15.78 12.46 -10.22
C LYS A 5 16.36 11.79 -11.45
N LEU A 6 15.50 11.51 -12.42
CA LEU A 6 15.93 11.07 -13.73
C LEU A 6 16.33 12.27 -14.60
N THR A 7 17.13 12.00 -15.62
CA THR A 7 17.57 13.01 -16.60
C THR A 7 16.83 12.90 -17.93
N SER A 8 16.41 11.68 -18.30
CA SER A 8 15.73 11.36 -19.56
C SER A 8 14.26 11.77 -19.59
N THR A 9 13.63 11.88 -18.41
CA THR A 9 12.20 12.14 -18.28
C THR A 9 11.89 12.81 -16.95
N ASN A 10 10.71 13.43 -16.85
CA ASN A 10 10.23 14.07 -15.62
C ASN A 10 9.78 13.01 -14.60
N ALA A 11 10.77 12.32 -14.02
CA ALA A 11 10.56 11.25 -13.06
C ALA A 11 11.58 11.30 -11.93
N PHE A 12 11.31 10.52 -10.90
CA PHE A 12 12.21 10.33 -9.78
C PHE A 12 12.01 8.95 -9.13
N VAL A 13 13.03 8.50 -8.40
CA VAL A 13 12.98 7.36 -7.48
C VAL A 13 13.28 7.86 -6.06
N ALA A 14 12.34 7.66 -5.14
CA ALA A 14 12.56 7.80 -3.71
C ALA A 14 13.18 6.51 -3.18
N VAL A 15 14.37 6.61 -2.58
CA VAL A 15 15.14 5.49 -2.03
C VAL A 15 15.23 5.69 -0.53
N ASP A 16 14.71 4.76 0.26
CA ASP A 16 14.66 4.96 1.70
C ASP A 16 16.04 4.86 2.36
N LEU A 17 16.73 3.73 2.15
CA LEU A 17 18.07 3.43 2.64
C LEU A 17 19.03 3.21 1.45
N ASP A 18 20.24 3.75 1.55
CA ASP A 18 21.27 3.61 0.51
C ASP A 18 22.08 2.32 0.68
N GLY A 19 22.74 1.87 -0.40
CA GLY A 19 23.71 0.76 -0.34
C GLY A 19 23.11 -0.66 -0.45
N ALA A 20 21.83 -0.79 -0.80
CA ALA A 20 21.17 -2.07 -1.04
C ALA A 20 20.34 -2.04 -2.33
N SER A 21 20.07 -3.22 -2.90
CA SER A 21 19.04 -3.37 -3.92
C SER A 21 17.68 -3.02 -3.36
N GLY A 22 16.72 -2.65 -4.22
CA GLY A 22 15.46 -2.11 -3.76
C GLY A 22 14.24 -2.63 -4.48
N ARG A 23 13.13 -2.70 -3.76
CA ARG A 23 11.81 -3.06 -4.29
C ARG A 23 10.79 -2.00 -3.89
N GLY A 24 9.82 -1.74 -4.75
CA GLY A 24 8.59 -1.07 -4.35
C GLY A 24 7.71 -0.70 -5.53
N VAL A 25 7.09 0.48 -5.53
CA VAL A 25 6.03 0.80 -6.51
C VAL A 25 6.40 1.97 -7.41
N VAL A 26 6.04 1.90 -8.69
CA VAL A 26 6.11 3.02 -9.64
C VAL A 26 4.72 3.48 -10.04
N ARG A 27 4.51 4.80 -10.06
CA ARG A 27 3.23 5.42 -10.46
C ARG A 27 3.43 6.43 -11.57
N LEU A 28 2.47 6.51 -12.48
CA LEU A 28 2.43 7.46 -13.58
C LEU A 28 1.15 8.28 -13.49
N ALA A 29 1.29 9.61 -13.54
CA ALA A 29 0.17 10.54 -13.54
C ALA A 29 0.61 11.89 -14.14
N PRO A 30 -0.32 12.82 -14.43
CA PRO A 30 0.04 14.19 -14.82
C PRO A 30 0.96 14.91 -13.82
N LYS A 31 0.83 14.54 -12.53
CA LYS A 31 1.69 15.06 -11.46
C LYS A 31 1.83 14.03 -10.35
N VAL A 32 3.05 13.57 -10.10
CA VAL A 32 3.36 12.70 -8.96
C VAL A 32 4.23 13.47 -7.97
N LEU A 33 3.81 13.50 -6.70
CA LEU A 33 4.50 14.23 -5.65
C LEU A 33 5.53 13.36 -4.94
N GLN A 34 6.72 13.92 -4.70
CA GLN A 34 7.81 13.25 -3.99
C GLN A 34 7.43 12.90 -2.55
N GLY A 35 6.61 13.71 -1.87
CA GLY A 35 6.20 13.47 -0.48
C GLY A 35 5.58 12.08 -0.29
N GLY A 36 4.53 11.76 -1.04
CA GLY A 36 3.89 10.44 -0.96
C GLY A 36 4.80 9.29 -1.39
N ALA A 37 5.73 9.51 -2.30
CA ALA A 37 6.71 8.48 -2.66
C ALA A 37 7.73 8.21 -1.54
N LYS A 38 8.11 9.23 -0.75
CA LYS A 38 8.98 9.03 0.42
C LYS A 38 8.30 8.19 1.51
N ASP A 39 7.01 8.39 1.71
CA ASP A 39 6.26 7.63 2.71
C ASP A 39 6.05 6.17 2.24
N LEU A 40 5.78 5.97 0.95
CA LEU A 40 5.70 4.64 0.35
C LEU A 40 7.03 3.89 0.39
N SER A 41 8.16 4.55 0.08
CA SER A 41 9.47 3.88 0.14
C SER A 41 9.81 3.45 1.56
N ARG A 42 9.50 4.25 2.58
CA ARG A 42 9.66 3.87 4.00
C ARG A 42 8.77 2.69 4.39
N SER A 43 7.48 2.74 4.05
CA SER A 43 6.54 1.64 4.33
C SER A 43 7.05 0.33 3.69
N MET A 44 7.58 0.40 2.47
CA MET A 44 8.14 -0.75 1.78
C MET A 44 9.40 -1.30 2.47
N THR A 45 10.31 -0.44 2.93
CA THR A 45 11.47 -0.88 3.74
C THR A 45 11.02 -1.65 4.98
N TYR A 46 10.00 -1.18 5.69
CA TYR A 46 9.50 -1.89 6.86
C TYR A 46 8.88 -3.23 6.49
N SER A 47 8.14 -3.34 5.39
CA SER A 47 7.63 -4.64 4.90
C SER A 47 8.77 -5.61 4.61
N LEU A 48 9.78 -5.17 3.85
CA LEU A 48 10.94 -5.99 3.51
C LEU A 48 11.68 -6.45 4.77
N ALA A 49 11.87 -5.55 5.74
CA ALA A 49 12.51 -5.86 7.02
C ALA A 49 11.69 -6.87 7.85
N CYS A 50 10.37 -6.70 7.93
CA CYS A 50 9.48 -7.66 8.61
C CYS A 50 9.52 -9.06 7.98
N LEU A 51 9.80 -9.14 6.68
CA LEU A 51 9.98 -10.40 5.95
C LEU A 51 11.42 -10.92 5.95
N GLY A 52 12.35 -10.25 6.65
CA GLY A 52 13.76 -10.62 6.70
C GLY A 52 14.51 -10.43 5.37
N ARG A 53 13.98 -9.63 4.45
CA ARG A 53 14.62 -9.35 3.15
C ARG A 53 15.68 -8.26 3.30
N CYS A 54 16.85 -8.51 2.71
CA CYS A 54 17.96 -7.56 2.70
C CYS A 54 17.83 -6.57 1.52
N GLU A 55 16.72 -5.86 1.44
CA GLU A 55 16.37 -4.92 0.37
C GLU A 55 15.88 -3.59 0.96
N THR A 56 16.13 -2.46 0.30
CA THR A 56 15.52 -1.17 0.65
C THR A 56 14.16 -1.01 -0.03
N GLY A 57 13.24 -0.30 0.61
CA GLY A 57 12.06 0.19 -0.09
C GLY A 57 12.40 1.31 -1.07
N VAL A 58 11.81 1.25 -2.26
CA VAL A 58 11.85 2.32 -3.26
C VAL A 58 10.44 2.73 -3.70
N SER A 59 10.25 3.98 -4.12
CA SER A 59 9.01 4.39 -4.78
C SER A 59 9.29 5.41 -5.87
N ALA A 60 8.81 5.13 -7.07
CA ALA A 60 9.03 5.96 -8.24
C ALA A 60 7.76 6.73 -8.64
N GLY A 61 7.97 7.91 -9.22
CA GLY A 61 6.92 8.75 -9.77
C GLY A 61 7.33 9.28 -11.13
N ILE A 62 6.47 9.08 -12.13
CA ILE A 62 6.62 9.57 -13.50
C ILE A 62 5.52 10.61 -13.73
N SER A 63 5.92 11.83 -14.06
CA SER A 63 4.99 12.93 -14.35
C SER A 63 4.98 13.23 -15.84
N ALA A 64 3.90 12.88 -16.54
CA ALA A 64 3.77 13.04 -17.98
C ALA A 64 2.40 13.61 -18.36
N ALA A 65 2.36 14.48 -19.37
CA ALA A 65 1.10 14.98 -19.91
C ALA A 65 0.33 13.88 -20.65
N SER A 66 -0.97 14.11 -20.87
CA SER A 66 -1.80 13.18 -21.66
C SER A 66 -1.22 13.04 -23.08
N GLY A 67 -0.92 11.81 -23.49
CA GLY A 67 -0.29 11.50 -24.79
C GLY A 67 1.23 11.32 -24.75
N GLU A 68 1.89 11.62 -23.62
CA GLU A 68 3.34 11.43 -23.44
C GLU A 68 3.70 10.28 -22.49
N SER A 69 2.68 9.62 -21.91
CA SER A 69 2.85 8.58 -20.88
C SER A 69 3.78 7.44 -21.32
N ASP A 70 3.56 6.89 -22.51
CA ASP A 70 4.30 5.71 -23.00
C ASP A 70 5.78 6.05 -23.22
N ALA A 71 6.07 7.19 -23.84
CA ALA A 71 7.42 7.67 -24.04
C ALA A 71 8.13 7.96 -22.71
N ALA A 72 7.43 8.59 -21.77
CA ALA A 72 7.97 8.89 -20.45
C ALA A 72 8.26 7.61 -19.64
N LEU A 73 7.40 6.60 -19.76
CA LEU A 73 7.59 5.29 -19.11
C LEU A 73 8.75 4.52 -19.74
N ALA A 74 8.86 4.48 -21.06
CA ALA A 74 9.99 3.85 -21.75
C ALA A 74 11.33 4.49 -21.34
N ALA A 75 11.41 5.82 -21.34
CA ALA A 75 12.59 6.56 -20.91
C ALA A 75 12.94 6.32 -19.42
N PHE A 76 11.93 6.13 -18.56
CA PHE A 76 12.12 5.75 -17.17
C PHE A 76 12.71 4.34 -17.05
N VAL A 77 12.14 3.36 -17.75
CA VAL A 77 12.58 1.97 -17.69
C VAL A 77 14.01 1.84 -18.20
N GLU A 78 14.34 2.49 -19.32
CA GLU A 78 15.68 2.47 -19.89
C GLU A 78 16.72 3.07 -18.93
N GLU A 79 16.46 4.26 -18.38
CA GLU A 79 17.42 4.93 -17.50
C GLU A 79 17.62 4.13 -16.19
N VAL A 80 16.54 3.63 -15.58
CA VAL A 80 16.63 2.91 -14.29
C VAL A 80 17.18 1.50 -14.46
N ALA A 81 16.94 0.82 -15.59
CA ALA A 81 17.56 -0.48 -15.87
C ALA A 81 19.08 -0.38 -16.08
N GLY A 82 19.58 0.80 -16.48
CA GLY A 82 21.01 1.09 -16.58
C GLY A 82 21.70 1.41 -15.25
N TRP A 83 20.98 1.41 -14.13
CA TRP A 83 21.53 1.66 -12.80
C TRP A 83 22.01 0.38 -12.13
N ASP A 84 23.19 0.42 -11.51
CA ASP A 84 23.80 -0.74 -10.83
C ASP A 84 23.08 -1.15 -9.53
N GLU A 85 22.16 -0.31 -9.01
CA GLU A 85 21.47 -0.58 -7.75
C GLU A 85 20.40 -1.68 -7.83
N GLY A 86 20.01 -2.16 -9.01
CA GLY A 86 19.10 -3.31 -9.14
C GLY A 86 17.69 -3.06 -8.58
N TYR A 87 17.13 -1.86 -8.79
CA TYR A 87 15.78 -1.53 -8.34
C TYR A 87 14.70 -2.25 -9.15
N ARG A 88 13.68 -2.75 -8.46
CA ARG A 88 12.53 -3.48 -9.03
C ARG A 88 11.21 -2.85 -8.58
N PHE A 89 10.21 -2.87 -9.46
CA PHE A 89 8.96 -2.17 -9.25
C PHE A 89 7.73 -3.00 -9.55
N GLU A 90 6.76 -2.92 -8.65
CA GLU A 90 5.38 -3.29 -8.87
C GLU A 90 4.68 -2.17 -9.65
N PRO A 91 3.78 -2.52 -10.59
CA PRO A 91 2.99 -1.55 -11.31
C PRO A 91 1.99 -0.89 -10.36
N GLY A 92 2.11 0.43 -10.20
CA GLY A 92 1.13 1.24 -9.51
C GLY A 92 0.15 1.91 -10.46
N LYS A 93 -0.60 2.89 -9.93
CA LYS A 93 -1.55 3.69 -10.72
C LYS A 93 -0.90 4.25 -11.99
N GLY A 94 -1.54 4.00 -13.14
CA GLY A 94 -1.15 4.52 -14.45
C GLY A 94 -0.04 3.73 -15.16
N VAL A 95 0.35 2.56 -14.64
CA VAL A 95 1.40 1.71 -15.22
C VAL A 95 0.84 0.31 -15.41
N ALA A 96 0.94 -0.27 -16.60
CA ALA A 96 0.56 -1.67 -16.80
C ALA A 96 1.72 -2.61 -16.38
N PRO A 97 1.44 -3.82 -15.88
CA PRO A 97 2.48 -4.77 -15.47
C PRO A 97 3.50 -5.09 -16.58
N THR A 98 3.04 -5.18 -17.82
CA THR A 98 3.87 -5.48 -18.99
C THR A 98 4.88 -4.40 -19.34
N ASP A 99 4.63 -3.16 -18.93
CA ASP A 99 5.36 -1.99 -19.41
C ASP A 99 6.67 -1.76 -18.65
N LEU A 100 6.88 -2.46 -17.54
CA LEU A 100 8.08 -2.33 -16.70
C LEU A 100 9.25 -3.20 -17.16
N GLY A 101 9.01 -4.15 -18.09
CA GLY A 101 10.04 -5.01 -18.65
C GLY A 101 10.95 -5.64 -17.57
N PRO A 102 12.29 -5.42 -17.62
CA PRO A 102 13.22 -6.02 -16.67
C PRO A 102 13.09 -5.49 -15.24
N LEU A 103 12.46 -4.33 -15.05
CA LEU A 103 12.24 -3.74 -13.72
C LEU A 103 11.05 -4.37 -13.01
N ALA A 104 10.17 -5.08 -13.73
CA ALA A 104 8.93 -5.60 -13.17
C ALA A 104 9.19 -6.57 -12.00
N VAL A 105 8.33 -6.51 -10.99
CA VAL A 105 8.17 -7.57 -10.00
C VAL A 105 6.69 -7.86 -9.82
N GLU A 106 6.37 -9.14 -9.64
CA GLU A 106 4.99 -9.53 -9.33
C GLU A 106 4.60 -8.98 -7.97
N ALA A 107 3.48 -8.25 -7.96
CA ALA A 107 2.83 -7.84 -6.73
C ALA A 107 2.16 -9.07 -6.10
N GLY A 108 2.41 -9.30 -4.81
CA GLY A 108 1.65 -10.29 -4.05
C GLY A 108 0.24 -9.79 -3.75
N ASP A 109 -0.71 -10.71 -3.57
CA ASP A 109 -2.01 -10.36 -2.99
C ASP A 109 -1.84 -10.08 -1.48
N PRO A 110 -2.13 -8.86 -1.01
CA PRO A 110 -2.03 -8.53 0.41
C PRO A 110 -3.11 -9.19 1.28
N LEU A 111 -4.24 -9.61 0.70
CA LEU A 111 -5.40 -10.02 1.48
C LEU A 111 -5.14 -11.22 2.41
N PRO A 112 -4.46 -12.31 1.99
CA PRO A 112 -4.16 -13.42 2.90
C PRO A 112 -3.33 -13.00 4.12
N GLY A 113 -2.33 -12.13 3.91
CA GLY A 113 -1.49 -11.59 4.99
C GLY A 113 -2.28 -10.69 5.93
N ALA A 114 -3.12 -9.81 5.38
CA ALA A 114 -4.02 -8.96 6.15
C ALA A 114 -5.03 -9.76 6.99
N VAL A 115 -5.65 -10.79 6.40
CA VAL A 115 -6.58 -11.70 7.11
C VAL A 115 -5.86 -12.42 8.24
N ALA A 116 -4.68 -13.01 7.97
CA ALA A 116 -3.90 -13.68 9.00
C ALA A 116 -3.55 -12.74 10.17
N ALA A 117 -3.14 -11.51 9.88
CA ALA A 117 -2.83 -10.51 10.90
C ALA A 117 -4.07 -10.07 11.70
N GLY A 118 -5.21 -9.87 11.03
CA GLY A 118 -6.49 -9.58 11.66
C GLY A 118 -6.91 -10.68 12.64
N MET A 119 -6.86 -11.95 12.19
CA MET A 119 -7.20 -13.10 13.01
C MET A 119 -6.23 -13.33 14.17
N ALA A 120 -4.95 -13.00 14.00
CA ALA A 120 -3.97 -13.11 15.09
C ALA A 120 -4.27 -12.12 16.23
N VAL A 121 -4.76 -10.93 15.91
CA VAL A 121 -5.10 -9.89 16.90
C VAL A 121 -6.51 -10.05 17.47
N CYS A 122 -7.44 -10.57 16.68
CA CYS A 122 -8.80 -10.86 17.13
C CYS A 122 -9.22 -12.30 16.78
N PRO A 123 -8.72 -13.32 17.50
CA PRO A 123 -9.03 -14.73 17.19
C PRO A 123 -10.51 -15.10 17.35
N GLY A 124 -11.27 -14.31 18.11
CA GLY A 124 -12.70 -14.49 18.35
C GLY A 124 -13.59 -13.61 17.47
N ALA A 125 -13.05 -12.97 16.43
CA ALA A 125 -13.86 -12.22 15.47
C ALA A 125 -14.92 -13.13 14.85
N SER A 126 -16.13 -12.62 14.68
CA SER A 126 -17.21 -13.28 13.95
C SER A 126 -17.77 -12.39 12.84
N THR A 127 -17.49 -11.09 12.88
CA THR A 127 -17.97 -10.11 11.90
C THR A 127 -16.84 -9.25 11.36
N ALA A 128 -16.91 -8.95 10.07
CA ALA A 128 -16.03 -8.01 9.40
C ALA A 128 -16.81 -7.08 8.46
N VAL A 129 -16.24 -5.91 8.22
CA VAL A 129 -16.69 -4.95 7.20
C VAL A 129 -15.49 -4.46 6.41
N THR A 130 -15.71 -3.96 5.19
CA THR A 130 -14.64 -3.45 4.33
C THR A 130 -15.11 -2.24 3.54
N ASP A 131 -14.23 -1.25 3.37
CA ASP A 131 -14.47 -0.10 2.48
C ASP A 131 -14.00 -0.35 1.03
N ALA A 132 -13.55 -1.57 0.72
CA ALA A 132 -13.16 -1.97 -0.63
C ALA A 132 -14.38 -2.21 -1.52
N ASP A 133 -14.28 -1.83 -2.79
CA ASP A 133 -15.38 -1.93 -3.76
C ASP A 133 -15.88 -3.37 -3.98
N ASP A 134 -14.96 -4.35 -3.95
CA ASP A 134 -15.29 -5.78 -4.09
C ASP A 134 -14.86 -6.57 -2.84
N PRO A 135 -15.83 -7.00 -2.00
CA PRO A 135 -15.53 -7.78 -0.81
C PRO A 135 -15.38 -9.29 -1.08
N SER A 136 -15.60 -9.77 -2.32
CA SER A 136 -15.78 -11.22 -2.59
C SER A 136 -14.56 -12.07 -2.22
N THR A 137 -13.35 -11.63 -2.59
CA THR A 137 -12.10 -12.33 -2.24
C THR A 137 -11.87 -12.33 -0.73
N LEU A 138 -12.10 -11.19 -0.08
CA LEU A 138 -11.98 -11.06 1.37
C LEU A 138 -12.98 -11.98 2.09
N ALA A 139 -14.24 -11.99 1.65
CA ALA A 139 -15.28 -12.85 2.19
C ALA A 139 -14.94 -14.34 2.05
N GLY A 140 -14.37 -14.75 0.91
CA GLY A 140 -13.89 -16.12 0.71
C GLY A 140 -12.82 -16.54 1.72
N LEU A 141 -11.82 -15.67 1.96
CA LEU A 141 -10.76 -15.92 2.96
C LEU A 141 -11.31 -15.97 4.39
N LEU A 142 -12.18 -15.03 4.75
CA LEU A 142 -12.76 -14.92 6.09
C LEU A 142 -13.76 -16.03 6.41
N THR A 143 -14.47 -16.56 5.41
CA THR A 143 -15.37 -17.72 5.58
C THR A 143 -14.61 -18.93 6.13
N GLY A 144 -13.34 -19.14 5.71
CA GLY A 144 -12.48 -20.18 6.24
C GLY A 144 -12.17 -20.05 7.74
N HIS A 145 -12.37 -18.85 8.30
CA HIS A 145 -12.23 -18.53 9.73
C HIS A 145 -13.57 -18.39 10.46
N GLY A 146 -14.70 -18.64 9.80
CA GLY A 146 -16.03 -18.46 10.39
C GLY A 146 -16.42 -17.00 10.62
N VAL A 147 -15.80 -16.07 9.89
CA VAL A 147 -16.08 -14.62 9.97
C VAL A 147 -16.99 -14.21 8.81
N GLU A 148 -18.13 -13.61 9.13
CA GLU A 148 -19.07 -13.06 8.15
C GLU A 148 -18.67 -11.64 7.74
N VAL A 149 -18.60 -11.39 6.43
CA VAL A 149 -18.45 -10.02 5.91
C VAL A 149 -19.85 -9.41 5.76
N LEU A 150 -20.14 -8.40 6.58
CA LEU A 150 -21.43 -7.73 6.61
C LEU A 150 -21.58 -6.78 5.41
N ASN A 151 -22.73 -6.84 4.75
CA ASN A 151 -23.11 -5.87 3.72
C ASN A 151 -23.80 -4.67 4.39
N VAL A 152 -23.14 -3.52 4.41
CA VAL A 152 -23.57 -2.30 5.12
C VAL A 152 -23.34 -1.07 4.24
N ASP A 153 -24.16 -0.03 4.45
CA ASP A 153 -24.06 1.22 3.69
C ASP A 153 -22.77 2.01 4.00
N ASP A 154 -22.37 2.04 5.28
CA ASP A 154 -21.12 2.68 5.73
C ASP A 154 -20.26 1.70 6.56
N PRO A 155 -19.29 1.04 5.92
CA PRO A 155 -18.36 0.13 6.59
C PRO A 155 -17.55 0.79 7.71
N LEU A 156 -17.26 2.10 7.63
CA LEU A 156 -16.39 2.75 8.62
C LEU A 156 -17.08 2.88 9.97
N THR A 157 -18.38 3.19 9.98
CA THR A 157 -19.17 3.41 11.20
C THR A 157 -19.93 2.18 11.68
N ALA A 158 -20.03 1.14 10.84
CA ALA A 158 -20.65 -0.13 11.20
C ALA A 158 -19.96 -0.81 12.39
N THR A 159 -20.77 -1.40 13.27
CA THR A 159 -20.26 -2.22 14.38
C THR A 159 -19.88 -3.59 13.85
N ALA A 160 -18.58 -3.90 13.91
CA ALA A 160 -18.02 -5.22 13.58
C ALA A 160 -16.75 -5.45 14.41
N ASP A 161 -16.22 -6.68 14.38
CA ASP A 161 -14.96 -6.97 15.07
C ASP A 161 -13.77 -6.40 14.29
N LEU A 162 -13.79 -6.61 12.97
CA LEU A 162 -12.72 -6.22 12.04
C LEU A 162 -13.23 -5.24 10.98
N LEU A 163 -12.50 -4.15 10.78
CA LEU A 163 -12.64 -3.27 9.62
C LEU A 163 -11.43 -3.42 8.71
N PHE A 164 -11.62 -4.00 7.52
CA PHE A 164 -10.60 -4.04 6.48
C PHE A 164 -10.63 -2.74 5.68
N VAL A 165 -9.47 -2.09 5.53
CA VAL A 165 -9.38 -0.76 4.88
C VAL A 165 -8.48 -0.83 3.65
N GLY A 166 -9.11 -0.82 2.48
CA GLY A 166 -8.50 -0.99 1.18
C GLY A 166 -8.92 0.01 0.11
N GLY A 167 -9.96 0.81 0.34
CA GLY A 167 -10.54 1.67 -0.71
C GLY A 167 -9.56 2.71 -1.25
N ARG A 168 -8.71 3.29 -0.39
CA ARG A 168 -7.69 4.28 -0.79
C ARG A 168 -6.65 4.58 0.29
N VAL A 169 -5.56 5.24 -0.13
CA VAL A 169 -4.63 5.94 0.77
C VAL A 169 -5.40 6.96 1.61
N GLY A 170 -5.16 6.96 2.92
CA GLY A 170 -5.80 7.86 3.88
C GLY A 170 -7.32 7.69 3.95
N ALA A 171 -7.84 6.49 3.68
CA ALA A 171 -9.25 6.17 3.84
C ALA A 171 -9.74 6.44 5.28
N VAL A 172 -8.91 6.14 6.28
CA VAL A 172 -9.16 6.53 7.68
C VAL A 172 -8.32 7.76 8.03
N ASP A 173 -8.99 8.88 8.25
CA ASP A 173 -8.41 10.17 8.56
C ASP A 173 -9.01 10.78 9.84
N HIS A 174 -8.60 12.00 10.15
CA HIS A 174 -9.04 12.69 11.37
C HIS A 174 -10.52 13.10 11.36
N GLY A 175 -11.17 13.11 10.20
CA GLY A 175 -12.59 13.43 10.05
C GLY A 175 -13.49 12.24 10.36
N ASN A 176 -13.05 11.00 10.08
CA ASN A 176 -13.85 9.80 10.29
C ASN A 176 -13.35 8.89 11.43
N ALA A 177 -12.12 9.05 11.92
CA ALA A 177 -11.55 8.19 12.96
C ALA A 177 -12.33 8.19 14.28
N ASP A 178 -13.12 9.23 14.57
CA ASP A 178 -13.97 9.29 15.78
C ASP A 178 -15.26 8.48 15.64
N GLY A 179 -15.71 8.24 14.40
CA GLY A 179 -16.91 7.49 14.08
C GLY A 179 -16.69 5.99 13.91
N LEU A 180 -15.43 5.50 13.93
CA LEU A 180 -15.16 4.09 13.68
C LEU A 180 -15.94 3.18 14.65
N GLY A 181 -16.66 2.22 14.07
CA GLY A 181 -17.49 1.25 14.80
C GLY A 181 -16.78 -0.06 15.14
N SER A 182 -15.68 -0.37 14.45
CA SER A 182 -14.87 -1.58 14.68
C SER A 182 -13.75 -1.39 15.70
N LYS A 183 -13.38 -2.47 16.39
CA LYS A 183 -12.29 -2.47 17.41
C LYS A 183 -10.90 -2.69 16.81
N VAL A 184 -10.84 -3.34 15.65
CA VAL A 184 -9.59 -3.59 14.93
C VAL A 184 -9.70 -3.06 13.51
N VAL A 185 -8.72 -2.27 13.09
CA VAL A 185 -8.56 -1.78 11.73
C VAL A 185 -7.42 -2.55 11.08
N VAL A 186 -7.70 -3.18 9.94
CA VAL A 186 -6.81 -4.03 9.17
C VAL A 186 -6.56 -3.39 7.80
N PRO A 187 -5.45 -2.64 7.62
CA PRO A 187 -5.13 -2.07 6.31
C PRO A 187 -4.84 -3.16 5.26
N THR A 188 -5.44 -3.03 4.08
CA THR A 188 -5.15 -3.85 2.89
C THR A 188 -4.49 -3.03 1.77
N VAL A 189 -4.24 -1.75 2.01
CA VAL A 189 -3.41 -0.87 1.17
C VAL A 189 -2.44 -0.04 2.01
N ARG A 190 -1.30 0.34 1.42
CA ARG A 190 -0.30 1.16 2.10
C ARG A 190 -0.87 2.54 2.40
N LEU A 191 -0.53 3.06 3.58
CA LEU A 191 -0.92 4.38 4.08
C LEU A 191 -2.43 4.56 4.20
N ALA A 192 -3.20 3.49 4.41
CA ALA A 192 -4.66 3.54 4.56
C ALA A 192 -5.11 4.42 5.74
N VAL A 193 -4.32 4.49 6.81
CA VAL A 193 -4.62 5.25 8.01
C VAL A 193 -3.64 6.41 8.17
N THR A 194 -4.15 7.63 8.31
CA THR A 194 -3.30 8.81 8.55
C THR A 194 -2.70 8.82 9.95
N THR A 195 -1.58 9.50 10.16
CA THR A 195 -0.94 9.62 11.49
C THR A 195 -1.87 10.17 12.55
N ARG A 196 -2.68 11.18 12.22
CA ARG A 196 -3.64 11.77 13.16
C ARG A 196 -4.78 10.80 13.49
N ALA A 197 -5.28 10.06 12.51
CA ALA A 197 -6.26 9.00 12.73
C ALA A 197 -5.72 7.88 13.62
N LEU A 198 -4.48 7.44 13.39
CA LEU A 198 -3.82 6.43 14.23
C LEU A 198 -3.76 6.87 15.70
N ALA A 199 -3.38 8.13 15.95
CA ALA A 199 -3.36 8.69 17.30
C ALA A 199 -4.76 8.77 17.94
N MET A 200 -5.81 9.04 17.14
CA MET A 200 -7.20 9.03 17.61
C MET A 200 -7.67 7.61 17.94
N CYS A 201 -7.41 6.64 17.05
CA CYS A 201 -7.73 5.23 17.27
C CYS A 201 -7.08 4.71 18.56
N SER A 202 -5.79 5.00 18.75
CA SER A 202 -5.07 4.63 19.98
C SER A 202 -5.72 5.19 21.24
N ARG A 203 -6.15 6.47 21.24
CA ARG A 203 -6.88 7.07 22.39
C ARG A 203 -8.25 6.43 22.65
N ARG A 204 -8.89 5.90 21.60
CA ARG A 204 -10.19 5.21 21.69
C ARG A 204 -10.04 3.71 22.01
N GLY A 205 -8.81 3.20 22.14
CA GLY A 205 -8.57 1.77 22.34
C GLY A 205 -8.83 0.91 21.10
N ILE A 206 -8.86 1.53 19.91
CA ILE A 206 -8.97 0.83 18.63
C ILE A 206 -7.58 0.38 18.20
N VAL A 207 -7.42 -0.91 17.92
CA VAL A 207 -6.17 -1.48 17.43
C VAL A 207 -6.08 -1.23 15.92
N VAL A 208 -5.03 -0.55 15.47
CA VAL A 208 -4.75 -0.39 14.03
C VAL A 208 -3.53 -1.22 13.70
N LEU A 209 -3.70 -2.22 12.82
CA LEU A 209 -2.57 -3.03 12.38
C LEU A 209 -1.63 -2.20 11.50
N PRO A 210 -0.31 -2.36 11.62
CA PRO A 210 0.63 -1.71 10.72
C PRO A 210 0.44 -2.25 9.30
N ASP A 211 0.22 -1.34 8.35
CA ASP A 211 0.02 -1.69 6.94
C ASP A 211 1.19 -2.50 6.37
N PHE A 212 2.43 -2.18 6.74
CA PHE A 212 3.61 -2.86 6.20
C PHE A 212 3.76 -4.32 6.63
N VAL A 213 2.98 -4.81 7.61
CA VAL A 213 3.03 -6.22 8.04
C VAL A 213 2.12 -7.12 7.18
N GLY A 214 0.98 -6.60 6.70
CA GLY A 214 0.02 -7.37 5.92
C GLY A 214 0.22 -7.29 4.40
N LEU A 215 1.09 -6.39 3.92
CA LEU A 215 1.19 -6.02 2.49
C LEU A 215 2.52 -6.40 1.84
N GLY A 216 3.29 -7.30 2.46
CA GLY A 216 4.62 -7.72 2.02
C GLY A 216 4.63 -9.05 1.29
#